data_AF-A0A2D9HYU8-F1
#
_entry.id   AF-A0A2D9HYU8-F1
#
_cell.length_a   1.000
_cell.length_b   1.000
_cell.length_c   1.000
_cell.angle_alpha   90.00
_cell.angle_beta   90.00
_cell.angle_gamma   90.00
#
_symmetry.space_group_name_H-M   'P 1'
#
loop_
_entity.id
_entity.type
_entity.pdbx_description
1 polymer ?
#
loop_
_entity_poly.entity_id
_entity_poly.type
_entity_poly.pdbx_seq_one_letter_code
_entity_poly.pdbx_strand_id
1 'polypeptide(L)'
;MITDNAPFGPQAPTCCWVLTDGRAGNRSPARGLAEAVGLPIVEKVITLAKPWQWLPANYWPKCLIGKYMGTRPAASDPLMPPWPALIISCGRRSIGPSLAIKRRSKGRTSIVHIQNPRMNTDAFDLIAAPAHDGITGENIAVTTGSLHGVTRAKLDEAATHWQSRLSHLPQPRIAVLIGGSNSAYRLDAETGTQIAQDLASLAQTSGAGLMVTTSRRTDPTAIAAIRTALAGAPAVVWSGDGENPYFGYLGLAERIIVTGDSVNMVSEAAATGRPVQVIHLPITGRATKFERFHRAMEDAGATRKFEGALVDWEFNALNDTLSVAQRVREILRRKGIDTPEAS
;
A
#
# COMPACT_ATOMS: atom_id res chain seq x y z
N MET A 1 19.38 -25.14 9.55
CA MET A 1 19.89 -26.34 8.86
C MET A 1 19.03 -26.57 7.64
N ILE A 2 19.66 -26.79 6.49
CA ILE A 2 19.01 -26.94 5.18
C ILE A 2 18.90 -28.44 4.92
N THR A 3 17.70 -28.94 4.67
CA THR A 3 17.50 -30.23 4.03
C THR A 3 17.13 -29.97 2.57
N ASP A 4 18.01 -30.39 1.66
CA ASP A 4 17.82 -30.33 0.21
C ASP A 4 16.88 -31.43 -0.32
N ASN A 5 16.24 -32.22 0.56
CA ASN A 5 15.48 -33.40 0.17
C ASN A 5 14.04 -33.36 0.70
N ALA A 6 13.11 -33.01 -0.20
CA ALA A 6 11.77 -33.60 -0.25
C ALA A 6 11.27 -33.52 -1.72
N PRO A 7 10.54 -34.54 -2.20
CA PRO A 7 10.50 -34.95 -3.60
C PRO A 7 9.74 -33.96 -4.48
N PHE A 8 10.19 -33.86 -5.74
CA PHE A 8 9.50 -33.14 -6.80
C PHE A 8 8.17 -33.84 -7.11
N GLY A 9 7.09 -33.41 -6.44
CA GLY A 9 5.72 -33.62 -6.92
C GLY A 9 5.39 -32.67 -8.09
N PRO A 10 4.48 -33.05 -9.00
CA PRO A 10 4.32 -32.42 -10.32
C PRO A 10 3.68 -31.02 -10.32
N GLN A 11 3.26 -30.46 -9.19
CA GLN A 11 2.69 -29.12 -9.13
C GLN A 11 3.29 -28.34 -7.96
N ALA A 12 3.74 -27.10 -8.20
CA ALA A 12 4.01 -26.16 -7.11
C ALA A 12 2.70 -26.01 -6.31
N PRO A 13 2.72 -25.99 -4.96
CA PRO A 13 1.53 -25.63 -4.20
C PRO A 13 0.92 -24.37 -4.80
N THR A 14 -0.38 -24.43 -5.07
CA THR A 14 -1.21 -23.35 -5.64
C THR A 14 -1.42 -22.26 -4.57
N CYS A 15 -0.34 -21.70 -4.07
CA CYS A 15 -0.33 -20.64 -3.08
C CYS A 15 0.55 -19.47 -3.54
N CYS A 16 0.24 -18.30 -3.01
CA CYS A 16 0.99 -17.08 -3.22
C CYS A 16 1.74 -16.72 -1.94
N TRP A 17 3.06 -16.56 -2.05
CA TRP A 17 3.85 -15.97 -0.96
C TRP A 17 3.93 -14.46 -1.12
N VAL A 18 3.50 -13.74 -0.09
CA VAL A 18 3.70 -12.29 0.03
C VAL A 18 5.00 -12.06 0.79
N LEU A 19 6.06 -11.69 0.06
CA LEU A 19 7.41 -11.60 0.60
C LEU A 19 7.84 -10.13 0.80
N THR A 20 7.91 -9.67 2.05
CA THR A 20 8.20 -8.27 2.38
C THR A 20 9.09 -8.11 3.60
N ASP A 21 9.53 -6.88 3.89
CA ASP A 21 10.29 -6.55 5.10
C ASP A 21 9.39 -6.19 6.30
N GLY A 22 8.09 -6.50 6.24
CA GLY A 22 7.11 -6.25 7.30
C GLY A 22 6.65 -4.80 7.43
N ARG A 23 7.28 -3.85 6.75
CA ARG A 23 6.86 -2.44 6.78
C ARG A 23 5.52 -2.29 6.08
N ALA A 24 4.58 -1.59 6.71
CA ALA A 24 3.22 -1.39 6.18
C ALA A 24 3.21 -0.85 4.73
N GLY A 25 4.13 0.07 4.41
CA GLY A 25 4.26 0.65 3.07
C GLY A 25 4.60 -0.37 1.96
N ASN A 26 5.26 -1.48 2.30
CA ASN A 26 5.55 -2.57 1.36
C ASN A 26 4.56 -3.74 1.49
N ARG A 27 4.06 -3.97 2.71
CA ARG A 27 3.13 -5.07 3.00
C ARG A 27 1.75 -4.84 2.40
N SER A 28 1.16 -3.65 2.57
CA SER A 28 -0.21 -3.37 2.07
C SER A 28 -0.33 -3.59 0.56
N PRO A 29 0.58 -3.05 -0.29
CA PRO A 29 0.47 -3.25 -1.74
C PRO A 29 0.67 -4.71 -2.16
N ALA A 30 1.64 -5.40 -1.56
CA ALA A 30 1.92 -6.80 -1.86
C ALA A 30 0.77 -7.73 -1.47
N ARG A 31 0.19 -7.51 -0.28
CA ARG A 31 -0.97 -8.27 0.17
C ARG A 31 -2.21 -7.95 -0.66
N GLY A 32 -2.46 -6.67 -0.96
CA GLY A 32 -3.59 -6.26 -1.79
C GLY A 32 -3.59 -6.90 -3.18
N LEU A 33 -2.43 -6.92 -3.84
CA LEU A 33 -2.29 -7.64 -5.11
C LEU A 33 -2.50 -9.15 -4.95
N ALA A 34 -1.99 -9.77 -3.87
CA ALA A 34 -2.18 -11.20 -3.64
C ALA A 34 -3.64 -11.58 -3.42
N GLU A 35 -4.37 -10.76 -2.66
CA GLU A 35 -5.81 -10.91 -2.43
C GLU A 35 -6.58 -10.76 -3.75
N ALA A 36 -6.22 -9.76 -4.56
CA ALA A 36 -6.81 -9.59 -5.88
C ALA A 36 -6.51 -10.77 -6.82
N VAL A 37 -5.34 -11.41 -6.74
CA VAL A 37 -5.04 -12.61 -7.54
C VAL A 37 -5.90 -13.81 -7.12
N GLY A 38 -6.19 -13.95 -5.83
CA GLY A 38 -7.14 -14.95 -5.30
C GLY A 38 -6.53 -16.31 -4.93
N LEU A 39 -5.20 -16.48 -5.01
CA LEU A 39 -4.53 -17.69 -4.51
C LEU A 39 -4.43 -17.67 -2.96
N PRO A 40 -4.46 -18.83 -2.29
CA PRO A 40 -4.13 -18.96 -0.87
C PRO A 40 -2.85 -18.20 -0.50
N ILE A 41 -2.96 -17.25 0.42
CA ILE A 41 -1.88 -16.32 0.76
C ILE A 41 -1.09 -16.83 1.96
N VAL A 42 0.23 -16.88 1.82
CA VAL A 42 1.16 -17.09 2.94
C VAL A 42 2.07 -15.86 3.03
N GLU A 43 1.99 -15.14 4.13
CA GLU A 43 2.92 -14.04 4.37
C GLU A 43 4.28 -14.54 4.83
N LYS A 44 5.33 -13.92 4.31
CA LYS A 44 6.72 -14.16 4.67
C LYS A 44 7.40 -12.83 4.93
N VAL A 45 7.72 -12.57 6.19
CA VAL A 45 8.48 -11.41 6.64
C VAL A 45 9.95 -11.79 6.69
N ILE A 46 10.78 -10.97 6.05
CA ILE A 46 12.22 -11.21 5.97
C ILE A 46 13.04 -10.02 6.44
N THR A 47 14.15 -10.34 7.09
CA THR A 47 15.19 -9.39 7.44
C THR A 47 16.50 -9.82 6.76
N LEU A 48 17.09 -8.96 5.94
CA LEU A 48 18.39 -9.25 5.33
C LEU A 48 19.51 -9.22 6.37
N ALA A 49 20.45 -10.15 6.26
CA ALA A 49 21.70 -10.15 7.01
C ALA A 49 22.67 -9.08 6.46
N LYS A 50 23.64 -8.67 7.28
CA LYS A 50 24.77 -7.85 6.81
C LYS A 50 25.65 -8.71 5.88
N PRO A 51 26.23 -8.16 4.80
CA PRO A 51 26.17 -6.76 4.35
C PRO A 51 24.99 -6.44 3.41
N TRP A 52 24.16 -7.41 3.02
CA TRP A 52 23.05 -7.26 2.06
C TRP A 52 22.01 -6.22 2.46
N GLN A 53 21.84 -6.03 3.76
CA GLN A 53 20.99 -4.96 4.31
C GLN A 53 21.45 -3.55 3.88
N TRP A 54 22.76 -3.34 3.70
CA TRP A 54 23.36 -2.03 3.45
C TRP A 54 23.69 -1.79 1.98
N LEU A 55 24.10 -2.82 1.25
CA LEU A 55 24.45 -2.70 -0.17
C LEU A 55 23.19 -2.47 -1.03
N PRO A 56 23.16 -1.46 -1.93
CA PRO A 56 22.07 -1.32 -2.88
C PRO A 56 22.01 -2.52 -3.84
N ALA A 57 20.82 -2.90 -4.30
CA ALA A 57 20.60 -4.18 -5.01
C ALA A 57 21.38 -4.31 -6.32
N ASN A 58 21.60 -3.20 -7.02
CA ASN A 58 22.41 -3.12 -8.24
C ASN A 58 23.91 -3.37 -8.02
N TYR A 59 24.41 -3.25 -6.78
CA TYR A 59 25.80 -3.55 -6.42
C TYR A 59 25.97 -4.95 -5.81
N TRP A 60 24.89 -5.73 -5.71
CA TRP A 60 25.02 -7.12 -5.28
C TRP A 60 25.83 -7.89 -6.34
N PRO A 61 26.92 -8.61 -5.98
CA PRO A 61 27.64 -9.46 -6.92
C PRO A 61 26.67 -10.37 -7.68
N LYS A 62 26.63 -10.25 -9.01
CA LYS A 62 25.67 -10.96 -9.88
C LYS A 62 25.66 -12.47 -9.66
N CYS A 63 26.81 -13.05 -9.33
CA CYS A 63 26.98 -14.47 -9.02
C CYS A 63 26.31 -14.92 -7.69
N LEU A 64 26.04 -13.99 -6.78
CA LEU A 64 25.41 -14.25 -5.48
C LEU A 64 23.90 -13.97 -5.50
N ILE A 65 23.41 -13.15 -6.44
CA ILE A 65 21.98 -12.88 -6.63
C ILE A 65 21.26 -14.19 -6.93
N GLY A 66 20.33 -14.56 -6.03
CA GLY A 66 19.55 -15.79 -6.10
C GLY A 66 20.32 -17.08 -5.75
N LYS A 67 21.59 -17.02 -5.33
CA LYS A 67 22.35 -18.21 -4.86
C LYS A 67 22.23 -18.34 -3.35
N TYR A 68 22.28 -17.21 -2.67
CA TYR A 68 22.05 -17.09 -1.23
C TYR A 68 20.79 -16.27 -0.99
N MET A 69 19.97 -16.69 -0.01
CA MET A 69 18.82 -15.88 0.39
C MET A 69 19.27 -14.59 1.08
N GLY A 70 20.46 -14.58 1.71
CA GLY A 70 20.98 -13.39 2.38
C GLY A 70 20.12 -12.92 3.55
N THR A 71 19.19 -13.76 4.03
CA THR A 71 18.30 -13.49 5.17
C THR A 71 19.00 -13.79 6.48
N ARG A 72 18.58 -13.12 7.55
CA ARG A 72 18.95 -13.42 8.94
C ARG A 72 17.98 -14.48 9.47
N PRO A 73 18.39 -15.75 9.66
CA PRO A 73 17.46 -16.85 9.97
C PRO A 73 16.66 -16.64 11.24
N ALA A 74 17.25 -16.05 12.29
CA ALA A 74 16.57 -15.79 13.56
C ALA A 74 15.56 -14.63 13.52
N ALA A 75 15.54 -13.84 12.44
CA ALA A 75 14.70 -12.64 12.30
C ALA A 75 13.91 -12.63 10.98
N SER A 76 13.75 -13.80 10.37
CA SER A 76 13.03 -14.00 9.11
C SER A 76 12.21 -15.27 9.21
N ASP A 77 11.06 -15.28 8.55
CA ASP A 77 10.28 -16.50 8.41
C ASP A 77 11.07 -17.57 7.65
N PRO A 78 10.85 -18.86 7.95
CA PRO A 78 11.48 -19.94 7.22
C PRO A 78 11.02 -19.93 5.76
N LEU A 79 12.00 -19.88 4.86
CA LEU A 79 11.84 -19.98 3.42
C LEU A 79 12.31 -21.37 2.97
N MET A 80 11.42 -22.34 3.11
CA MET A 80 11.67 -23.76 2.85
C MET A 80 10.60 -24.31 1.91
N PRO A 81 10.91 -25.38 1.14
CA PRO A 81 9.91 -26.04 0.31
C PRO A 81 8.73 -26.59 1.16
N PRO A 82 7.55 -26.80 0.56
CA PRO A 82 7.26 -26.68 -0.87
C PRO A 82 7.21 -25.22 -1.37
N TRP A 83 7.83 -24.94 -2.52
CA TRP A 83 7.93 -23.60 -3.09
C TRP A 83 6.61 -23.13 -3.72
N PRO A 84 6.20 -21.87 -3.56
CA PRO A 84 4.92 -21.40 -4.05
C PRO A 84 4.84 -21.35 -5.57
N ALA A 85 3.62 -21.38 -6.10
CA ALA A 85 3.30 -21.03 -7.48
C ALA A 85 3.68 -19.57 -7.80
N LEU A 86 3.40 -18.66 -6.86
CA LEU A 86 3.57 -17.21 -7.03
C LEU A 86 4.30 -16.59 -5.84
N ILE A 87 5.22 -15.68 -6.11
CA ILE A 87 5.73 -14.72 -5.13
C ILE A 87 5.32 -13.32 -5.55
N ILE A 88 4.61 -12.62 -4.67
CA ILE A 88 4.43 -11.17 -4.78
C ILE A 88 5.38 -10.52 -3.77
N SER A 89 6.32 -9.76 -4.29
CA SER A 89 7.37 -9.12 -3.51
C SER A 89 7.27 -7.60 -3.63
N CYS A 90 7.60 -6.87 -2.57
CA CYS A 90 7.64 -5.41 -2.62
C CYS A 90 8.91 -4.87 -1.95
N GLY A 91 9.53 -3.89 -2.59
CA GLY A 91 10.70 -3.19 -2.10
C GLY A 91 12.00 -3.99 -2.21
N ARG A 92 13.13 -3.28 -2.09
CA ARG A 92 14.47 -3.79 -2.41
C ARG A 92 14.87 -5.08 -1.67
N ARG A 93 14.41 -5.26 -0.43
CA ARG A 93 14.87 -6.33 0.46
C ARG A 93 14.36 -7.72 0.08
N SER A 94 13.24 -7.79 -0.64
CA SER A 94 12.61 -9.04 -1.07
C SER A 94 13.17 -9.60 -2.37
N ILE A 95 13.85 -8.78 -3.18
CA ILE A 95 14.40 -9.15 -4.48
C ILE A 95 15.30 -10.40 -4.41
N GLY A 96 16.35 -10.36 -3.58
CA GLY A 96 17.33 -11.46 -3.50
C GLY A 96 16.70 -12.80 -3.10
N PRO A 97 15.95 -12.85 -1.99
CA PRO A 97 15.17 -14.02 -1.60
C PRO A 97 14.21 -14.53 -2.68
N SER A 98 13.45 -13.66 -3.35
CA SER A 98 12.54 -14.06 -4.44
C SER A 98 13.29 -14.76 -5.57
N LEU A 99 14.39 -14.17 -6.04
CA LEU A 99 15.22 -14.75 -7.10
C LEU A 99 15.86 -16.08 -6.68
N ALA A 100 16.23 -16.22 -5.41
CA ALA A 100 16.75 -17.47 -4.87
C ALA A 100 15.70 -18.58 -4.88
N ILE A 101 14.45 -18.25 -4.54
CA ILE A 101 13.34 -19.21 -4.59
C ILE A 101 13.07 -19.64 -6.04
N LYS A 102 12.97 -18.71 -6.99
CA LYS A 102 12.73 -19.04 -8.41
C LYS A 102 13.83 -19.94 -8.99
N ARG A 103 15.09 -19.71 -8.62
CA ARG A 103 16.19 -20.61 -9.00
C ARG A 103 16.03 -22.00 -8.37
N ARG A 104 15.75 -22.08 -7.06
CA ARG A 104 15.57 -23.36 -6.33
C ARG A 104 14.33 -24.12 -6.77
N SER A 105 13.28 -23.44 -7.21
CA SER A 105 12.09 -24.07 -7.78
C SER A 105 12.25 -24.45 -9.25
N LYS A 106 13.43 -24.23 -9.85
CA LYS A 106 13.74 -24.47 -11.28
C LYS A 106 12.79 -23.71 -12.22
N GLY A 107 12.46 -22.46 -11.88
CA GLY A 107 11.59 -21.59 -12.68
C GLY A 107 10.08 -21.82 -12.50
N ARG A 108 9.66 -22.82 -11.70
CA ARG A 108 8.24 -23.10 -11.43
C ARG A 108 7.53 -21.99 -10.66
N THR A 109 8.25 -21.27 -9.82
CA THR A 109 7.71 -20.11 -9.09
C THR A 109 7.75 -18.85 -9.96
N SER A 110 6.59 -18.25 -10.22
CA SER A 110 6.50 -16.92 -10.82
C SER A 110 6.83 -15.83 -9.80
N ILE A 111 7.55 -14.79 -10.20
CA ILE A 111 7.81 -13.62 -9.37
C ILE A 111 7.15 -12.39 -9.98
N VAL A 112 6.31 -11.75 -9.17
CA VAL A 112 5.77 -10.42 -9.41
C VAL A 112 6.41 -9.47 -8.40
N HIS A 113 6.98 -8.37 -8.87
CA HIS A 113 7.65 -7.39 -8.02
C HIS A 113 6.96 -6.03 -8.08
N ILE A 114 6.70 -5.44 -6.92
CA ILE A 114 6.12 -4.10 -6.80
C ILE A 114 7.27 -3.11 -6.50
N GLN A 115 7.23 -1.97 -7.19
CA GLN A 115 8.27 -0.93 -7.30
C GLN A 115 9.37 -1.27 -8.31
N ASN A 116 10.11 -0.25 -8.75
CA ASN A 116 11.26 -0.44 -9.62
C ASN A 116 12.39 -1.20 -8.88
N PRO A 117 12.79 -2.40 -9.34
CA PRO A 117 13.81 -3.21 -8.68
C PRO A 117 15.25 -2.65 -8.83
N ARG A 118 15.45 -1.68 -9.74
CA ARG A 118 16.75 -1.07 -10.09
C ARG A 118 17.81 -2.10 -10.48
N MET A 119 17.41 -3.13 -11.21
CA MET A 119 18.27 -4.16 -11.78
C MET A 119 17.61 -4.72 -13.04
N ASN A 120 18.24 -5.74 -13.67
CA ASN A 120 17.66 -6.36 -14.86
C ASN A 120 16.23 -6.85 -14.59
N THR A 121 15.29 -6.37 -15.40
CA THR A 121 13.86 -6.63 -15.32
C THR A 121 13.51 -8.06 -15.74
N ASP A 122 14.30 -8.70 -16.61
CA ASP A 122 14.05 -10.05 -17.14
C ASP A 122 14.08 -11.13 -16.05
N ALA A 123 14.62 -10.81 -14.87
CA ALA A 123 14.64 -11.71 -13.73
C ALA A 123 13.22 -11.97 -13.15
N PHE A 124 12.26 -11.09 -13.47
CA PHE A 124 10.89 -11.10 -12.95
C PHE A 124 9.89 -11.46 -14.05
N ASP A 125 8.83 -12.19 -13.69
CA ASP A 125 7.75 -12.51 -14.64
C ASP A 125 6.84 -11.28 -14.86
N LEU A 126 6.69 -10.42 -13.85
CA LEU A 126 6.03 -9.11 -13.96
C LEU A 126 6.61 -8.12 -12.94
N ILE A 127 6.68 -6.85 -13.31
CA ILE A 127 6.99 -5.74 -12.40
C ILE A 127 5.85 -4.73 -12.44
N ALA A 128 5.23 -4.45 -11.30
CA ALA A 128 4.29 -3.36 -11.12
C ALA A 128 5.02 -2.14 -10.59
N ALA A 129 5.22 -1.13 -11.44
CA ALA A 129 6.02 0.05 -11.10
C ALA A 129 5.25 1.35 -11.34
N PRO A 130 5.39 2.35 -10.46
CA PRO A 130 4.77 3.65 -10.66
C PRO A 130 5.28 4.34 -11.94
N ALA A 131 4.40 5.03 -12.67
CA ALA A 131 4.73 5.78 -13.89
C ALA A 131 5.91 6.74 -13.70
N HIS A 132 6.00 7.37 -12.52
CA HIS A 132 7.04 8.34 -12.18
C HIS A 132 8.45 7.75 -12.00
N ASP A 133 8.61 6.42 -12.06
CA ASP A 133 9.90 5.73 -12.09
C ASP A 133 10.45 5.55 -13.51
N GLY A 134 9.67 5.80 -14.56
CA GLY A 134 10.13 5.88 -15.96
C GLY A 134 10.65 4.57 -16.57
N ILE A 135 10.21 3.42 -16.05
CA ILE A 135 10.60 2.09 -16.53
C ILE A 135 9.58 1.56 -17.54
N THR A 136 10.06 0.96 -18.62
CA THR A 136 9.24 0.39 -19.71
C THR A 136 9.72 -1.02 -20.06
N GLY A 137 8.83 -1.83 -20.66
CA GLY A 137 9.14 -3.19 -21.09
C GLY A 137 7.90 -4.08 -21.11
N GLU A 138 7.98 -5.22 -21.79
CA GLU A 138 6.84 -6.15 -21.94
C GLU A 138 6.36 -6.71 -20.59
N ASN A 139 7.29 -6.98 -19.67
CA ASN A 139 6.98 -7.47 -18.32
C ASN A 139 6.75 -6.34 -17.31
N ILE A 140 6.52 -5.10 -17.76
CA ILE A 140 6.24 -3.96 -16.88
C ILE A 140 4.76 -3.61 -16.94
N ALA A 141 4.10 -3.60 -15.77
CA ALA A 141 2.81 -2.98 -15.56
C ALA A 141 3.00 -1.63 -14.90
N VAL A 142 2.71 -0.56 -15.66
CA VAL A 142 2.80 0.81 -15.14
C VAL A 142 1.56 1.10 -14.30
N THR A 143 1.77 1.63 -13.11
CA THR A 143 0.69 2.05 -12.19
C THR A 143 0.70 3.56 -11.99
N THR A 144 -0.47 4.16 -11.80
CA THR A 144 -0.61 5.58 -11.44
C THR A 144 -0.52 5.72 -9.92
N GLY A 145 -1.28 4.88 -9.21
CA GLY A 145 -1.29 4.73 -7.76
C GLY A 145 -0.42 3.59 -7.24
N SER A 146 -0.41 3.43 -5.92
CA SER A 146 0.05 2.22 -5.26
C SER A 146 -1.02 1.15 -5.34
N LEU A 147 -0.60 -0.11 -5.48
CA LEU A 147 -1.50 -1.26 -5.31
C LEU A 147 -2.01 -1.31 -3.86
N HIS A 148 -3.20 -1.88 -3.68
CA HIS A 148 -3.90 -1.91 -2.39
C HIS A 148 -4.95 -3.03 -2.32
N GLY A 149 -5.42 -3.33 -1.11
CA GLY A 149 -6.46 -4.34 -0.87
C GLY A 149 -7.88 -3.79 -0.79
N VAL A 150 -8.12 -2.51 -1.12
CA VAL A 150 -9.46 -1.89 -1.10
C VAL A 150 -10.35 -2.51 -2.17
N THR A 151 -11.48 -3.08 -1.74
CA THR A 151 -12.54 -3.60 -2.60
C THR A 151 -13.90 -3.13 -2.08
N ARG A 152 -14.91 -3.10 -2.96
CA ARG A 152 -16.26 -2.67 -2.55
C ARG A 152 -16.83 -3.55 -1.44
N ALA A 153 -16.67 -4.87 -1.57
CA ALA A 153 -17.10 -5.84 -0.55
C ALA A 153 -16.50 -5.55 0.84
N LYS A 154 -15.19 -5.28 0.93
CA LYS A 154 -14.55 -4.94 2.22
C LYS A 154 -15.02 -3.62 2.79
N LEU A 155 -15.26 -2.63 1.93
CA LEU A 155 -15.77 -1.33 2.35
C LEU A 155 -17.20 -1.46 2.89
N ASP A 156 -18.07 -2.22 2.22
CA ASP A 156 -19.46 -2.42 2.64
C ASP A 156 -19.57 -3.24 3.93
N GLU A 157 -18.75 -4.30 4.09
CA GLU A 157 -18.65 -5.08 5.32
C GLU A 157 -18.18 -4.21 6.49
N ALA A 158 -17.09 -3.46 6.29
CA ALA A 158 -16.55 -2.58 7.32
C ALA A 158 -17.50 -1.42 7.64
N ALA A 159 -18.18 -0.86 6.65
CA ALA A 159 -19.20 0.16 6.85
C ALA A 159 -20.33 -0.35 7.73
N THR A 160 -20.83 -1.58 7.47
CA THR A 160 -21.89 -2.20 8.28
C THR A 160 -21.44 -2.37 9.73
N HIS A 161 -20.21 -2.85 9.96
CA HIS A 161 -19.64 -3.04 11.30
C HIS A 161 -19.48 -1.72 12.09
N TRP A 162 -19.16 -0.62 11.41
CA TRP A 162 -18.91 0.68 12.04
C TRP A 162 -20.10 1.64 12.07
N GLN A 163 -21.16 1.37 11.29
CA GLN A 163 -22.30 2.29 11.10
C GLN A 163 -22.95 2.72 12.42
N SER A 164 -23.18 1.79 13.35
CA SER A 164 -23.85 2.10 14.63
C SER A 164 -23.03 3.01 15.53
N ARG A 165 -21.69 2.88 15.49
CA ARG A 165 -20.75 3.69 16.29
C ARG A 165 -20.65 5.12 15.79
N LEU A 166 -20.96 5.36 14.52
CA LEU A 166 -20.77 6.64 13.83
C LEU A 166 -22.11 7.26 13.37
N SER A 167 -23.24 6.66 13.73
CA SER A 167 -24.58 7.11 13.33
C SER A 167 -24.94 8.49 13.87
N HIS A 168 -24.35 8.88 15.00
CA HIS A 168 -24.51 10.18 15.64
C HIS A 168 -23.83 11.33 14.87
N LEU A 169 -22.92 11.03 13.93
CA LEU A 169 -22.27 12.05 13.10
C LEU A 169 -23.21 12.51 11.97
N PRO A 170 -23.32 13.84 11.74
CA PRO A 170 -24.13 14.39 10.66
C PRO A 170 -23.54 14.04 9.29
N GLN A 171 -24.41 14.11 8.28
CA GLN A 171 -24.01 13.99 6.89
C GLN A 171 -23.74 15.38 6.28
N PRO A 172 -22.81 15.51 5.31
CA PRO A 172 -22.01 14.42 4.77
C PRO A 172 -20.94 13.94 5.75
N ARG A 173 -20.66 12.64 5.78
CA ARG A 173 -19.55 12.09 6.59
C ARG A 173 -18.24 12.14 5.82
N ILE A 174 -17.22 12.72 6.42
CA ILE A 174 -15.90 12.92 5.80
C ILE A 174 -14.88 12.09 6.55
N ALA A 175 -14.25 11.14 5.85
CA ALA A 175 -13.08 10.47 6.41
C ALA A 175 -11.84 11.36 6.27
N VAL A 176 -11.13 11.57 7.37
CA VAL A 176 -9.89 12.35 7.40
C VAL A 176 -8.74 11.43 7.78
N LEU A 177 -7.85 11.17 6.82
CA LEU A 177 -6.73 10.23 6.95
C LEU A 177 -5.43 11.01 7.19
N ILE A 178 -4.97 11.04 8.43
CA ILE A 178 -3.77 11.78 8.84
C ILE A 178 -2.56 10.84 8.90
N GLY A 179 -1.57 11.14 8.07
CA GLY A 179 -0.30 10.45 7.95
C GLY A 179 0.67 10.86 9.05
N GLY A 180 1.87 11.30 8.68
CA GLY A 180 2.91 11.65 9.64
C GLY A 180 4.16 12.19 8.95
N SER A 181 5.14 12.58 9.75
CA SER A 181 6.43 12.97 9.20
C SER A 181 7.11 11.78 8.48
N ASN A 182 7.84 12.08 7.41
CA ASN A 182 8.68 11.11 6.70
C ASN A 182 9.94 11.83 6.16
N SER A 183 10.73 11.17 5.31
CA SER A 183 11.96 11.79 4.77
C SER A 183 11.73 12.95 3.80
N ALA A 184 10.49 13.18 3.35
CA ALA A 184 10.10 14.20 2.40
C ALA A 184 9.19 15.29 3.02
N TYR A 185 8.37 14.93 4.01
CA TYR A 185 7.36 15.80 4.60
C TYR A 185 7.49 15.91 6.11
N ARG A 186 7.09 17.07 6.63
CA ARG A 186 6.93 17.33 8.07
C ARG A 186 5.45 17.45 8.43
N LEU A 187 5.08 16.75 9.49
CA LEU A 187 3.81 16.92 10.21
C LEU A 187 4.16 17.05 11.70
N ASP A 188 4.41 18.28 12.11
CA ASP A 188 4.73 18.68 13.48
C ASP A 188 3.54 19.40 14.15
N ALA A 189 3.76 19.96 15.34
CA ALA A 189 2.73 20.66 16.10
C ALA A 189 2.11 21.84 15.33
N GLU A 190 2.92 22.64 14.64
CA GLU A 190 2.47 23.80 13.87
C GLU A 190 1.60 23.35 12.69
N THR A 191 2.10 22.40 11.89
CA THR A 191 1.35 21.84 10.76
C THR A 191 0.06 21.15 11.22
N GLY A 192 0.13 20.41 12.34
CA GLY A 192 -1.02 19.77 12.95
C GLY A 192 -2.06 20.77 13.43
N THR A 193 -1.63 21.92 13.97
CA THR A 193 -2.52 23.00 14.39
C THR A 193 -3.23 23.64 13.21
N GLN A 194 -2.53 23.89 12.10
CA GLN A 194 -3.15 24.42 10.89
C GLN A 194 -4.21 23.47 10.34
N ILE A 195 -3.86 22.18 10.21
CA ILE A 195 -4.82 21.15 9.77
C ILE A 195 -6.03 21.10 10.71
N ALA A 196 -5.81 21.17 12.02
CA ALA A 196 -6.87 21.15 13.01
C ALA A 196 -7.84 22.35 12.87
N GLN A 197 -7.30 23.55 12.60
CA GLN A 197 -8.09 24.75 12.35
C GLN A 197 -8.91 24.64 11.05
N ASP A 198 -8.29 24.17 9.97
CA ASP A 198 -8.97 23.99 8.69
C ASP A 198 -10.12 22.98 8.81
N LEU A 199 -9.90 21.86 9.52
CA LEU A 199 -10.92 20.84 9.76
C LEU A 199 -12.04 21.35 10.68
N ALA A 200 -11.72 22.10 11.72
CA ALA A 200 -12.72 22.70 12.61
C ALA A 200 -13.60 23.71 11.85
N SER A 201 -12.97 24.57 11.05
CA SER A 201 -13.67 25.52 10.18
C SER A 201 -14.56 24.81 9.17
N LEU A 202 -14.06 23.75 8.53
CA LEU A 202 -14.84 22.92 7.61
C LEU A 202 -16.07 22.34 8.30
N ALA A 203 -15.92 21.70 9.46
CA ALA A 203 -17.03 21.09 10.19
C ALA A 203 -18.10 22.13 10.57
N GLN A 204 -17.69 23.33 10.97
CA GLN A 204 -18.61 24.42 11.32
C GLN A 204 -19.35 24.98 10.11
N THR A 205 -18.65 25.20 9.00
CA THR A 205 -19.21 25.85 7.80
C THR A 205 -20.08 24.91 6.96
N SER A 206 -19.74 23.62 6.90
CA SER A 206 -20.48 22.64 6.09
C SER A 206 -21.46 21.79 6.90
N GLY A 207 -21.40 21.82 8.23
CA GLY A 207 -22.19 20.94 9.10
C GLY A 207 -21.83 19.45 8.98
N ALA A 208 -20.67 19.14 8.41
CA ALA A 208 -20.25 17.76 8.11
C ALA A 208 -19.73 17.02 9.35
N GLY A 209 -19.94 15.70 9.38
CA GLY A 209 -19.38 14.82 10.41
C GLY A 209 -17.96 14.37 10.05
N LEU A 210 -16.99 14.56 10.94
CA LEU A 210 -15.60 14.18 10.67
C LEU A 210 -15.22 12.85 11.32
N MET A 211 -14.70 11.92 10.53
CA MET A 211 -14.15 10.63 10.98
C MET A 211 -12.63 10.66 10.79
N VAL A 212 -11.91 11.13 11.81
CA VAL A 212 -10.47 11.35 11.75
C VAL A 212 -9.73 10.10 12.24
N THR A 213 -8.80 9.60 11.43
CA THR A 213 -7.89 8.51 11.81
C THR A 213 -6.45 8.94 11.59
N THR A 214 -5.58 8.64 12.55
CA THR A 214 -4.16 8.97 12.47
C THR A 214 -3.31 7.72 12.30
N SER A 215 -2.14 7.88 11.69
CA SER A 215 -1.17 6.80 11.54
C SER A 215 -0.27 6.65 12.76
N ARG A 216 0.39 5.49 12.93
CA ARG A 216 1.38 5.23 14.00
C ARG A 216 2.58 6.19 14.03
N ARG A 217 2.77 6.98 12.98
CA ARG A 217 3.88 7.93 12.80
C ARG A 217 3.41 9.38 12.86
N THR A 218 2.14 9.61 13.16
CA THR A 218 1.61 10.95 13.45
C THR A 218 2.25 11.45 14.72
N ASP A 219 2.72 12.69 14.72
CA ASP A 219 3.30 13.29 15.92
C ASP A 219 2.24 13.40 17.04
N PRO A 220 2.51 12.95 18.27
CA PRO A 220 1.55 13.04 19.38
C PRO A 220 1.05 14.47 19.66
N THR A 221 1.89 15.49 19.44
CA THR A 221 1.51 16.89 19.61
C THR A 221 0.53 17.34 18.53
N ALA A 222 0.69 16.87 17.29
CA ALA A 222 -0.28 17.09 16.22
C ALA A 222 -1.62 16.38 16.52
N ILE A 223 -1.58 15.16 17.05
CA ILE A 223 -2.79 14.44 17.50
C ILE A 223 -3.52 15.25 18.58
N ALA A 224 -2.79 15.76 19.57
CA ALA A 224 -3.37 16.58 20.64
C ALA A 224 -4.01 17.87 20.09
N ALA A 225 -3.33 18.59 19.19
CA ALA A 225 -3.87 19.79 18.56
C ALA A 225 -5.18 19.50 17.79
N ILE A 226 -5.22 18.42 17.01
CA ILE A 226 -6.43 17.98 16.29
C ILE A 226 -7.58 17.65 17.25
N ARG A 227 -7.30 16.90 18.32
CA ARG A 227 -8.33 16.57 19.33
C ARG A 227 -8.89 17.82 20.00
N THR A 228 -8.02 18.76 20.38
CA THR A 228 -8.44 20.01 21.04
C THR A 228 -9.30 20.87 20.11
N ALA A 229 -8.89 21.07 18.86
CA ALA A 229 -9.64 21.91 17.93
C ALA A 229 -11.01 21.31 17.57
N LEU A 230 -11.10 19.98 17.50
CA LEU A 230 -12.33 19.27 17.13
C LEU A 230 -13.24 18.93 18.32
N ALA A 231 -12.88 19.30 19.56
CA ALA A 231 -13.64 18.96 20.75
C ALA A 231 -15.10 19.50 20.74
N GLY A 232 -15.33 20.63 20.07
CA GLY A 232 -16.66 21.23 19.90
C GLY A 232 -17.32 20.93 18.55
N ALA A 233 -16.68 20.14 17.69
CA ALA A 233 -17.19 19.81 16.36
C ALA A 233 -17.84 18.41 16.37
N PRO A 234 -18.75 18.11 15.43
CA PRO A 234 -19.26 16.75 15.23
C PRO A 234 -18.17 15.85 14.62
N ALA A 235 -17.23 15.41 15.44
CA ALA A 235 -16.04 14.70 15.01
C ALA A 235 -15.67 13.54 15.95
N VAL A 236 -15.19 12.45 15.37
CA VAL A 236 -14.55 11.34 16.09
C VAL A 236 -13.08 11.27 15.67
N VAL A 237 -12.17 11.25 16.64
CA VAL A 237 -10.72 11.14 16.41
C VAL A 237 -10.20 9.81 16.96
N TRP A 238 -9.72 8.96 16.06
CA TRP A 238 -9.02 7.72 16.38
C TRP A 238 -7.50 7.92 16.24
N SER A 239 -6.75 7.56 17.29
CA SER A 239 -5.30 7.81 17.38
C SER A 239 -4.44 6.58 17.68
N GLY A 240 -4.96 5.38 17.41
CA GLY A 240 -4.25 4.12 17.68
C GLY A 240 -4.91 3.21 18.71
N ASP A 241 -5.92 3.71 19.43
CA ASP A 241 -6.54 2.98 20.54
C ASP A 241 -7.72 2.11 20.08
N GLY A 242 -7.72 0.85 20.48
CA GLY A 242 -8.79 -0.10 20.16
C GLY A 242 -8.76 -0.62 18.72
N GLU A 243 -9.91 -1.06 18.24
CA GLU A 243 -10.08 -1.61 16.89
C GLU A 243 -9.82 -0.52 15.82
N ASN A 244 -9.05 -0.82 14.78
CA ASN A 244 -8.71 0.14 13.74
C ASN A 244 -9.92 0.41 12.82
N PRO A 245 -10.46 1.65 12.78
CA PRO A 245 -11.66 1.97 12.03
C PRO A 245 -11.41 2.27 10.55
N TYR A 246 -10.17 2.21 10.05
CA TYR A 246 -9.76 2.72 8.75
C TYR A 246 -10.70 2.32 7.59
N PHE A 247 -10.98 1.02 7.40
CA PHE A 247 -11.89 0.57 6.33
C PHE A 247 -13.35 0.96 6.59
N GLY A 248 -13.78 1.05 7.85
CA GLY A 248 -15.12 1.52 8.20
C GLY A 248 -15.30 2.99 7.85
N TYR A 249 -14.29 3.83 8.15
CA TYR A 249 -14.30 5.25 7.77
C TYR A 249 -14.31 5.42 6.25
N LEU A 250 -13.48 4.66 5.51
CA LEU A 250 -13.49 4.69 4.05
C LEU A 250 -14.84 4.25 3.46
N GLY A 251 -15.47 3.20 4.02
CA GLY A 251 -16.76 2.69 3.53
C GLY A 251 -17.93 3.63 3.81
N LEU A 252 -17.90 4.34 4.94
CA LEU A 252 -18.93 5.28 5.37
C LEU A 252 -18.74 6.71 4.85
N ALA A 253 -17.57 7.01 4.30
CA ALA A 253 -17.25 8.32 3.77
C ALA A 253 -18.08 8.65 2.52
N GLU A 254 -18.57 9.87 2.48
CA GLU A 254 -19.08 10.51 1.26
C GLU A 254 -17.98 11.33 0.58
N ARG A 255 -17.01 11.82 1.36
CA ARG A 255 -15.78 12.47 0.90
C ARG A 255 -14.59 12.06 1.76
N ILE A 256 -13.40 12.15 1.19
CA ILE A 256 -12.17 11.79 1.90
C ILE A 256 -11.17 12.95 1.82
N ILE A 257 -10.61 13.31 2.97
CA ILE A 257 -9.46 14.21 3.07
C ILE A 257 -8.28 13.36 3.54
N VAL A 258 -7.12 13.48 2.89
CA VAL A 258 -5.95 12.66 3.20
C VAL A 258 -4.67 13.48 3.13
N THR A 259 -3.72 13.25 4.03
CA THR A 259 -2.42 13.92 3.93
C THR A 259 -1.54 13.33 2.82
N GLY A 260 -0.83 14.20 2.11
CA GLY A 260 -0.06 13.86 0.90
C GLY A 260 1.26 13.10 1.15
N ASP A 261 1.60 12.78 2.38
CA ASP A 261 2.83 12.06 2.73
C ASP A 261 2.75 10.54 2.51
N SER A 262 1.58 10.00 2.18
CA SER A 262 1.39 8.57 1.95
C SER A 262 0.75 8.29 0.59
N VAL A 263 1.57 7.78 -0.34
CA VAL A 263 1.11 7.26 -1.63
C VAL A 263 0.03 6.18 -1.43
N ASN A 264 0.22 5.29 -0.46
CA ASN A 264 -0.72 4.20 -0.20
C ASN A 264 -2.08 4.73 0.25
N MET A 265 -2.14 5.66 1.21
CA MET A 265 -3.43 6.16 1.71
C MET A 265 -4.18 6.96 0.64
N VAL A 266 -3.47 7.74 -0.17
CA VAL A 266 -4.08 8.49 -1.29
C VAL A 266 -4.63 7.52 -2.34
N SER A 267 -3.89 6.45 -2.65
CA SER A 267 -4.33 5.42 -3.61
C SER A 267 -5.52 4.62 -3.06
N GLU A 268 -5.47 4.22 -1.79
CA GLU A 268 -6.57 3.53 -1.09
C GLU A 268 -7.84 4.39 -1.05
N ALA A 269 -7.71 5.69 -0.77
CA ALA A 269 -8.82 6.64 -0.79
C ALA A 269 -9.42 6.79 -2.20
N ALA A 270 -8.58 6.97 -3.23
CA ALA A 270 -9.05 7.13 -4.61
C ALA A 270 -9.76 5.88 -5.14
N ALA A 271 -9.39 4.70 -4.64
CA ALA A 271 -10.02 3.43 -5.00
C ALA A 271 -11.42 3.23 -4.39
N THR A 272 -11.83 4.05 -3.42
CA THR A 272 -13.18 3.97 -2.82
C THR A 272 -14.28 4.42 -3.78
N GLY A 273 -13.92 5.17 -4.83
CA GLY A 273 -14.90 5.85 -5.69
C GLY A 273 -15.60 7.02 -5.00
N ARG A 274 -14.92 7.70 -4.08
CA ARG A 274 -15.36 8.95 -3.45
C ARG A 274 -14.46 10.12 -3.86
N PRO A 275 -14.94 11.37 -3.83
CA PRO A 275 -14.07 12.54 -3.98
C PRO A 275 -12.97 12.56 -2.92
N VAL A 276 -11.72 12.69 -3.36
CA VAL A 276 -10.53 12.74 -2.50
C VAL A 276 -9.82 14.09 -2.61
N GLN A 277 -9.69 14.80 -1.49
CA GLN A 277 -8.85 15.98 -1.41
C GLN A 277 -7.59 15.71 -0.57
N VAL A 278 -6.45 16.21 -1.04
CA VAL A 278 -5.13 15.95 -0.45
C VAL A 278 -4.62 17.20 0.28
N ILE A 279 -4.29 17.04 1.56
CA ILE A 279 -3.57 18.05 2.34
C ILE A 279 -2.09 17.96 1.96
N HIS A 280 -1.56 19.01 1.33
CA HIS A 280 -0.13 19.10 1.03
C HIS A 280 0.64 19.55 2.28
N LEU A 281 1.58 18.71 2.70
CA LEU A 281 2.40 18.97 3.88
C LEU A 281 3.68 19.73 3.51
N PRO A 282 4.28 20.49 4.45
CA PRO A 282 5.56 21.14 4.24
C PRO A 282 6.65 20.15 3.82
N ILE A 283 7.36 20.47 2.72
CA ILE A 283 8.47 19.68 2.19
C ILE A 283 9.75 19.99 2.98
N THR A 284 10.39 18.96 3.51
CA THR A 284 11.64 19.09 4.28
C THR A 284 12.82 18.35 3.66
N GLY A 285 12.58 17.59 2.59
CA GLY A 285 13.59 16.80 1.92
C GLY A 285 13.28 16.64 0.43
N ARG A 286 13.77 15.55 -0.17
CA ARG A 286 13.55 15.29 -1.60
C ARG A 286 12.17 14.67 -1.84
N ALA A 287 11.18 15.52 -2.11
CA ALA A 287 9.81 15.12 -2.37
C ALA A 287 9.49 14.80 -3.85
N THR A 288 10.46 14.88 -4.76
CA THR A 288 10.22 14.81 -6.22
C THR A 288 9.40 13.60 -6.68
N LYS A 289 9.52 12.44 -6.00
CA LYS A 289 8.70 11.26 -6.31
C LYS A 289 7.23 11.44 -5.88
N PHE A 290 7.01 12.01 -4.69
CA PHE A 290 5.68 12.31 -4.19
C PHE A 290 5.02 13.41 -5.02
N GLU A 291 5.74 14.46 -5.40
CA GLU A 291 5.23 15.52 -6.26
C GLU A 291 4.77 14.98 -7.63
N ARG A 292 5.57 14.10 -8.25
CA ARG A 292 5.16 13.43 -9.49
C ARG A 292 3.96 12.52 -9.31
N PHE A 293 3.87 11.83 -8.17
CA PHE A 293 2.71 11.01 -7.84
C PHE A 293 1.44 11.86 -7.69
N HIS A 294 1.47 12.93 -6.89
CA HIS A 294 0.31 13.80 -6.69
C HIS A 294 -0.13 14.47 -7.99
N ARG A 295 0.82 14.93 -8.81
CA ARG A 295 0.50 15.45 -10.14
C ARG A 295 -0.21 14.40 -11.00
N ALA A 296 0.30 13.16 -11.05
CA ALA A 296 -0.33 12.10 -11.82
C ALA A 296 -1.75 11.76 -11.32
N MET A 297 -2.00 11.81 -10.01
CA MET A 297 -3.33 11.61 -9.42
C MET A 297 -4.28 12.78 -9.74
N GLU A 298 -3.79 14.02 -9.70
CA GLU A 298 -4.56 15.21 -10.08
C GLU A 298 -4.92 15.21 -11.58
N ASP A 299 -3.95 14.89 -12.44
CA ASP A 299 -4.08 14.80 -13.91
C ASP A 299 -5.07 13.69 -14.31
N ALA A 300 -5.10 12.57 -13.56
CA ALA A 300 -6.08 11.49 -13.75
C ALA A 300 -7.50 11.85 -13.25
N GLY A 301 -7.68 13.00 -12.59
CA GLY A 301 -8.95 13.41 -11.96
C GLY A 301 -9.28 12.66 -10.67
N ALA A 302 -8.35 11.87 -10.13
CA ALA A 302 -8.56 11.07 -8.93
C ALA A 302 -8.51 11.91 -7.64
N THR A 303 -7.76 13.01 -7.64
CA THR A 303 -7.59 13.87 -6.46
C THR A 303 -7.65 15.36 -6.79
N ARG A 304 -7.97 16.17 -5.79
CA ARG A 304 -7.76 17.62 -5.76
C ARG A 304 -7.01 18.03 -4.50
N LYS A 305 -6.51 19.25 -4.43
CA LYS A 305 -5.91 19.76 -3.20
C LYS A 305 -6.99 20.12 -2.18
N PHE A 306 -6.68 19.95 -0.91
CA PHE A 306 -7.46 20.50 0.19
C PHE A 306 -6.84 21.83 0.63
N GLU A 307 -7.60 22.91 0.49
CA GLU A 307 -7.19 24.27 0.86
C GLU A 307 -8.22 24.88 1.82
N GLY A 308 -8.59 24.11 2.86
CA GLY A 308 -9.55 24.51 3.89
C GLY A 308 -11.02 24.39 3.52
N ALA A 309 -11.35 24.10 2.26
CA ALA A 309 -12.73 23.94 1.79
C ALA A 309 -12.90 22.70 0.90
N LEU A 310 -14.13 22.18 0.87
CA LEU A 310 -14.52 21.13 -0.05
C LEU A 310 -14.73 21.71 -1.44
N VAL A 311 -14.28 20.97 -2.46
CA VAL A 311 -14.52 21.31 -3.86
C VAL A 311 -15.24 20.18 -4.58
N ASP A 312 -16.04 20.55 -5.57
CA ASP A 312 -16.73 19.60 -6.45
C ASP A 312 -16.03 19.50 -7.79
N TRP A 313 -15.90 18.27 -8.28
CA TRP A 313 -15.38 17.98 -9.60
C TRP A 313 -15.86 16.58 -10.05
N GLU A 314 -15.83 16.33 -11.35
CA GLU A 314 -15.98 14.98 -11.88
C GLU A 314 -14.73 14.16 -11.53
N PHE A 315 -14.88 13.25 -10.57
CA PHE A 315 -13.78 12.43 -10.08
C PHE A 315 -13.78 11.05 -10.73
N ASN A 316 -12.58 10.50 -10.95
CA ASN A 316 -12.40 9.15 -11.46
C ASN A 316 -11.87 8.26 -10.35
N ALA A 317 -12.58 7.16 -10.08
CA ALA A 317 -12.04 6.11 -9.22
C ALA A 317 -10.79 5.51 -9.88
N LEU A 318 -9.70 5.40 -9.12
CA LEU A 318 -8.43 4.88 -9.62
C LEU A 318 -8.07 3.60 -8.88
N ASN A 319 -7.97 2.49 -9.60
CA ASN A 319 -7.62 1.19 -9.04
C ASN A 319 -6.75 0.38 -10.01
N ASP A 320 -5.44 0.56 -9.90
CA ASP A 320 -4.47 -0.20 -10.72
C ASP A 320 -4.37 -1.67 -10.32
N THR A 321 -4.80 -2.04 -9.10
CA THR A 321 -4.62 -3.38 -8.54
C THR A 321 -5.30 -4.45 -9.39
N LEU A 322 -6.52 -4.18 -9.88
CA LEU A 322 -7.27 -5.14 -10.69
C LEU A 322 -6.59 -5.41 -12.04
N SER A 323 -6.13 -4.35 -12.71
CA SER A 323 -5.40 -4.45 -13.98
C SER A 323 -4.09 -5.25 -13.83
N VAL A 324 -3.32 -4.96 -12.76
CA VAL A 324 -2.11 -5.75 -12.47
C VAL A 324 -2.45 -7.19 -12.13
N ALA A 325 -3.47 -7.44 -11.29
CA ALA A 325 -3.88 -8.79 -10.92
C ALA A 325 -4.29 -9.63 -12.13
N GLN A 326 -5.00 -9.05 -13.10
CA GLN A 326 -5.35 -9.73 -14.35
C GLN A 326 -4.10 -10.21 -15.10
N ARG A 327 -3.08 -9.36 -15.25
CA ARG A 327 -1.81 -9.76 -15.88
C ARG A 327 -1.10 -10.87 -15.11
N VAL A 328 -1.16 -10.86 -13.78
CA VAL A 328 -0.61 -11.96 -12.97
C VAL A 328 -1.36 -13.26 -13.22
N ARG A 329 -2.70 -13.24 -13.27
CA ARG A 329 -3.50 -14.44 -13.56
C ARG A 329 -3.21 -15.00 -14.94
N GLU A 330 -2.98 -14.15 -15.95
CA GLU A 330 -2.57 -14.61 -17.29
C GLU A 330 -1.21 -15.33 -17.27
N ILE A 331 -0.24 -14.83 -16.50
CA ILE A 331 1.06 -15.49 -16.31
C ILE A 331 0.89 -16.85 -15.65
N LEU A 332 0.02 -16.95 -14.64
CA LEU A 332 -0.27 -18.20 -13.95
C LEU A 332 -0.99 -19.21 -14.85
N ARG A 333 -1.98 -18.76 -15.62
CA ARG A 333 -2.70 -19.59 -16.60
C ARG A 333 -1.77 -20.20 -17.64
N ARG A 334 -0.82 -19.42 -18.16
CA ARG A 334 0.22 -19.93 -19.10
C ARG A 334 1.11 -21.01 -18.48
N LYS A 335 1.19 -21.08 -17.15
CA LYS A 335 1.91 -22.12 -16.39
C LYS A 335 0.98 -23.25 -15.91
N GLY A 336 -0.28 -23.29 -16.37
CA GLY A 336 -1.25 -24.33 -15.99
C GLY A 336 -1.77 -24.19 -14.56
N ILE A 337 -1.77 -22.98 -14.01
CA ILE A 337 -2.26 -22.69 -12.65
C ILE A 337 -3.55 -21.90 -12.76
N ASP A 338 -4.66 -22.52 -12.35
CA ASP A 338 -5.95 -21.87 -12.29
C ASP A 338 -6.04 -20.93 -11.08
N THR A 339 -6.62 -19.77 -11.32
CA THR A 339 -6.91 -18.76 -10.29
C THR A 339 -8.41 -18.52 -10.28
N PRO A 340 -9.03 -18.29 -9.11
CA PRO A 340 -10.44 -17.90 -9.05
C PRO A 340 -10.70 -16.67 -9.92
N GLU A 341 -11.89 -16.58 -10.52
CA GLU A 341 -12.33 -15.35 -11.18
C GLU A 341 -12.46 -14.22 -10.15
N ALA A 342 -12.22 -12.97 -10.57
CA ALA A 342 -12.38 -11.82 -9.67
C ALA A 342 -13.83 -11.72 -9.20
N SER A 343 -14.05 -11.74 -7.89
CA SER A 343 -15.27 -11.25 -7.25
C SER A 343 -15.16 -9.76 -6.96
#